data_AF-U4R6H0-F1
#
_entry.id   AF-U4R6H0-F1
#
_cell.length_a   1.000
_cell.length_b   1.000
_cell.length_c   1.000
_cell.angle_alpha   90.00
_cell.angle_beta   90.00
_cell.angle_gamma   90.00
#
_symmetry.space_group_name_H-M   'P 1'
#
loop_
_entity.id
_entity.type
_entity.pdbx_description
1 polymer ?
#
loop_
_entity_poly.entity_id
_entity_poly.type
_entity_poly.pdbx_seq_one_letter_code
_entity_poly.pdbx_strand_id
1 'polypeptide(L)' 'MDAPCMKVKCGVTNCAYNEGQMCYANALEVNSMDGAKASISDETCCTTFKEKT' A
#
# COMPACT_ATOMS: atom_id res chain seq x y z
N MET A 1 12.61 -0.51 -19.30
CA MET A 1 11.15 -0.41 -19.21
C MET A 1 10.86 0.09 -17.81
N ASP A 2 10.90 1.41 -17.62
CA ASP A 2 10.55 2.02 -16.34
C ASP A 2 9.04 1.87 -16.14
N ALA A 3 8.63 1.29 -15.01
CA ALA A 3 7.22 1.13 -14.68
C ALA A 3 6.53 2.51 -14.62
N PRO A 4 5.28 2.64 -15.08
CA PRO A 4 4.55 3.89 -15.00
C PRO A 4 4.41 4.34 -13.53
N CYS A 5 4.70 5.62 -13.28
CA CYS A 5 4.47 6.24 -11.97
C CYS A 5 2.98 6.16 -11.61
N MET A 6 2.62 5.33 -10.65
CA MET A 6 1.24 5.12 -10.21
C MET A 6 0.92 6.04 -9.04
N LYS A 7 -0.02 6.96 -9.23
CA LYS A 7 -0.52 7.84 -8.16
C LYS A 7 -1.56 7.11 -7.33
N VAL A 8 -1.17 6.63 -6.15
CA VAL A 8 -2.04 5.87 -5.24
C VAL A 8 -2.39 6.72 -4.04
N LYS A 9 -3.67 6.80 -3.68
CA LYS A 9 -4.09 7.47 -2.45
C LYS A 9 -3.68 6.64 -1.23
N CYS A 10 -3.14 7.29 -0.20
CA CYS A 10 -2.86 6.67 1.09
C CYS A 10 -3.71 7.37 2.16
N GLY A 11 -4.76 6.72 2.64
CA GLY A 11 -5.59 7.24 3.74
C GLY A 11 -5.01 6.97 5.14
N VAL A 12 -3.98 6.13 5.23
CA VAL A 12 -3.40 5.68 6.50
C VAL A 12 -2.46 6.77 7.03
N THR A 13 -2.94 7.59 7.98
CA THR A 13 -2.25 8.81 8.43
C THR A 13 -0.91 8.54 9.12
N ASN A 14 -0.76 7.38 9.76
CA ASN A 14 0.48 6.91 10.38
C ASN A 14 1.39 6.10 9.44
N CYS A 15 1.11 6.05 8.13
CA CYS A 15 1.99 5.39 7.16
C CYS A 15 3.15 6.31 6.77
N ALA A 16 4.40 5.86 6.88
CA ALA A 16 5.62 6.60 6.54
C ALA A 16 5.66 7.08 5.09
N TYR A 17 4.92 6.43 4.19
CA TYR A 17 4.82 6.81 2.78
C TYR A 17 3.63 7.73 2.48
N ASN A 18 2.81 8.06 3.47
CA ASN A 18 1.69 9.00 3.33
C ASN A 18 2.19 10.44 3.43
N GLU A 19 2.23 11.10 2.28
CA GLU A 19 2.48 12.52 2.13
C GLU A 19 1.26 13.15 1.44
N GLY A 20 0.54 14.04 2.12
CA GLY A 20 -0.64 14.71 1.55
C GLY A 20 -1.75 13.76 1.06
N GLN A 21 -2.01 12.66 1.78
CA GLN A 21 -2.97 11.60 1.41
C GLN A 21 -2.60 10.80 0.14
N MET A 22 -1.34 10.86 -0.28
CA MET A 22 -0.81 10.12 -1.41
C MET A 22 0.33 9.22 -0.95
N CYS A 23 0.44 8.03 -1.54
CA CYS A 23 1.52 7.09 -1.29
C CYS A 23 2.73 7.44 -2.16
N TYR A 24 3.90 7.59 -1.55
CA TYR A 24 5.18 7.84 -2.24
C TYR A 24 6.17 6.67 -2.07
N ALA A 25 5.67 5.47 -1.76
CA ALA A 25 6.50 4.27 -1.80
C ALA A 25 6.98 4.00 -3.23
N ASN A 26 8.20 3.46 -3.38
CA ASN A 26 8.79 3.16 -4.69
C ASN A 26 8.00 2.05 -5.43
N ALA A 27 7.43 1.12 -4.67
CA ALA A 27 6.50 0.10 -5.15
C ALA A 27 5.34 -0.02 -4.17
N LEU A 28 4.17 -0.45 -4.66
CA LEU A 28 3.01 -0.80 -3.83
C LEU A 28 2.78 -2.31 -3.91
N GLU A 29 2.76 -2.96 -2.76
CA GLU A 29 2.49 -4.38 -2.61
C GLU A 29 1.22 -4.55 -1.78
N VAL A 30 0.27 -5.29 -2.33
CA VAL A 30 -1.00 -5.62 -1.70
C VAL A 30 -1.12 -7.13 -1.71
N ASN A 31 -1.09 -7.73 -0.53
CA ASN A 31 -1.12 -9.18 -0.33
C ASN A 31 -2.34 -9.59 0.48
N SER A 32 -2.67 -10.87 0.51
CA SER A 32 -3.66 -11.39 1.45
C SER A 32 -3.15 -11.31 2.89
N MET A 33 -4.06 -11.09 3.83
CA MET A 33 -3.71 -11.00 5.26
C MET A 33 -3.21 -12.32 5.86
N ASP A 34 -3.71 -13.44 5.35
CA ASP A 34 -3.50 -14.78 5.88
C ASP A 34 -2.59 -15.65 4.99
N GLY A 35 -2.06 -15.09 3.89
CA GLY A 35 -1.27 -15.83 2.91
C GLY A 35 -2.10 -16.78 2.04
N ALA A 36 -3.43 -16.82 2.19
CA ALA A 36 -4.33 -17.56 1.32
C ALA A 36 -4.70 -16.71 0.09
N LYS A 37 -5.46 -17.29 -0.84
CA LYS A 37 -5.99 -16.52 -1.97
C LYS A 37 -7.14 -15.64 -1.47
N ALA A 38 -6.96 -14.33 -1.54
CA ALA A 38 -8.04 -13.37 -1.29
C ALA A 38 -9.16 -13.55 -2.34
N SER A 39 -10.39 -13.63 -1.85
CA SER A 39 -11.62 -13.72 -2.62
C SER A 39 -12.40 -12.41 -2.61
N ILE A 40 -12.19 -11.58 -1.58
CA ILE A 40 -12.74 -10.22 -1.46
C ILE A 40 -11.65 -9.20 -1.11
N SER A 41 -11.92 -7.92 -1.35
CA SER A 41 -10.96 -6.83 -1.07
C SER A 41 -10.54 -6.76 0.39
N ASP A 42 -11.46 -7.04 1.30
CA ASP A 42 -11.26 -6.95 2.75
C ASP A 42 -10.23 -7.98 3.26
N GLU A 43 -9.94 -9.02 2.48
CA GLU A 43 -8.91 -10.01 2.78
C GLU A 43 -7.50 -9.57 2.34
N THR A 44 -7.38 -8.37 1.74
CA THR A 44 -6.11 -7.81 1.27
C THR A 44 -5.60 -6.68 2.17
N CYS A 45 -4.28 -6.59 2.31
CA CYS A 45 -3.60 -5.56 3.09
C CYS A 45 -2.40 -4.99 2.32
N CYS A 46 -2.15 -3.69 2.52
CA CYS A 46 -0.95 -3.02 2.02
C CYS A 46 0.26 -3.46 2.86
N THR A 47 1.01 -4.43 2.36
CA THR A 47 2.23 -4.93 3.02
C THR A 47 3.41 -3.97 2.87
N THR A 48 3.31 -3.00 1.97
CA THR A 48 4.22 -1.84 1.91
C THR A 48 4.07 -0.90 3.11
N PHE A 49 3.00 -0.99 3.90
CA PHE A 49 2.80 -0.13 5.07
C PHE A 49 4.02 -0.17 6.00
N LYS A 50 4.48 1.02 6.40
CA LYS A 50 5.49 1.21 7.44
C LYS A 50 4.99 2.30 8.37
N GLU A 51 5.08 2.10 9.67
CA GLU A 51 4.67 3.12 10.64
C GLU A 51 5.61 4.34 10.60
N LYS A 52 5.05 5.54 10.78
CA LYS A 52 5.81 6.78 11.06
C LYS A 52 6.39 6.68 12.48
N THR A 53 7.69 6.43 12.58
CA THR A 53 8.47 6.66 13.82
C THR A 53 8.77 8.13 14.01
#